data_AF-A0A7W5FGQ6-F1
#
_entry.id   AF-A0A7W5FGQ6-F1
#
_cell.length_a   1.000
_cell.length_b   1.000
_cell.length_c   1.000
_cell.angle_alpha   90.00
_cell.angle_beta   90.00
_cell.angle_gamma   90.00
#
_symmetry.space_group_name_H-M   'P 1'
#
loop_
_entity.id
_entity.type
_entity.pdbx_description
1 polymer ?
#
loop_
_entity_poly.entity_id
_entity_poly.type
_entity_poly.pdbx_seq_one_letter_code
_entity_poly.pdbx_strand_id
1 'polypeptide(L)' 'MPAQNKKHLADELLTFDEVVGLLKTTPGTLRKWRTQGTGPKGFRMGKTLRFRLSAVEEFVREMERESELND' A
#
# COMPACT_ATOMS: atom_id res chain seq x y z
N MET A 1 16.85 -6.81 15.71
CA MET A 1 17.24 -6.64 14.29
C MET A 1 16.10 -7.17 13.41
N PRO A 2 15.22 -6.35 12.82
CA PRO A 2 14.15 -6.90 12.00
C PRO A 2 14.71 -7.31 10.64
N ALA A 3 14.43 -8.56 10.28
CA ALA A 3 14.93 -9.24 9.11
C ALA A 3 14.25 -8.73 7.83
N GLN A 4 14.82 -7.72 7.18
CA GLN A 4 14.37 -7.26 5.86
C GLN A 4 15.28 -7.83 4.77
N ASN A 5 15.27 -9.15 4.55
CA ASN A 5 15.79 -9.68 3.29
C ASN A 5 15.40 -11.13 3.00
N LYS A 6 14.18 -11.40 2.49
CA LYS A 6 13.93 -12.57 1.64
C LYS A 6 12.83 -12.29 0.61
N LYS A 7 13.25 -12.17 -0.65
CA LYS A 7 12.56 -12.66 -1.85
C LYS A 7 11.08 -12.31 -2.00
N HIS A 8 10.81 -11.20 -2.66
CA HIS A 8 9.58 -11.09 -3.43
C HIS A 8 9.89 -10.63 -4.86
N LEU A 9 10.71 -11.42 -5.54
CA LEU A 9 10.81 -11.33 -7.01
C LEU A 9 9.48 -11.73 -7.68
N ALA A 10 8.57 -12.37 -6.95
CA ALA A 10 7.24 -12.79 -7.38
C ALA A 10 6.09 -12.01 -6.68
N ASP A 11 6.36 -10.90 -5.97
CA ASP A 11 5.25 -10.07 -5.49
C ASP A 11 4.57 -9.40 -6.66
N GLU A 12 3.25 -9.60 -6.73
CA GLU A 12 2.42 -8.97 -7.72
C GLU A 12 2.50 -7.45 -7.56
N LEU A 13 2.87 -6.79 -8.66
CA LEU A 13 3.01 -5.34 -8.73
C LEU A 13 1.71 -4.72 -9.20
N LEU A 14 0.96 -4.22 -8.23
CA LEU A 14 -0.29 -3.52 -8.46
C LEU A 14 -0.02 -2.11 -8.97
N THR A 15 -0.85 -1.69 -9.92
CA THR A 15 -0.99 -0.31 -10.36
C THR A 15 -1.80 0.49 -9.35
N PHE A 16 -1.80 1.81 -9.51
CA PHE A 16 -2.60 2.70 -8.69
C PHE A 16 -4.09 2.32 -8.70
N ASP A 17 -4.65 2.02 -9.88
CA ASP A 17 -6.07 1.68 -10.02
C ASP A 17 -6.40 0.30 -9.42
N GLU A 18 -5.50 -0.67 -9.53
CA GLU A 18 -5.65 -1.96 -8.87
C GLU A 18 -5.64 -1.82 -7.35
N VAL A 19 -4.78 -0.99 -6.77
CA VAL A 19 -4.79 -0.71 -5.32
C VAL A 19 -6.10 -0.06 -4.89
N VAL A 20 -6.61 0.89 -5.67
CA VAL A 20 -7.90 1.53 -5.43
C VAL A 20 -9.03 0.49 -5.41
N GLY A 21 -9.04 -0.41 -6.41
CA GLY A 21 -10.01 -1.50 -6.49
C GLY A 21 -9.89 -2.50 -5.34
N LEU A 22 -8.66 -2.88 -4.98
CA LEU A 22 -8.38 -3.83 -3.90
C LEU A 22 -8.85 -3.30 -2.54
N LEU A 23 -8.52 -2.05 -2.25
CA LEU A 23 -8.91 -1.37 -1.00
C LEU A 23 -10.37 -0.88 -1.02
N LYS A 24 -11.10 -1.12 -2.12
CA LYS A 24 -12.46 -0.61 -2.36
C LYS A 24 -12.61 0.88 -2.00
N THR A 25 -11.60 1.67 -2.35
CA THR A 25 -11.54 3.10 -2.03
C THR A 25 -11.65 3.93 -3.31
N THR A 26 -11.50 5.24 -3.20
CA THR A 26 -11.48 6.13 -4.37
C THR A 26 -10.04 6.55 -4.73
N PRO A 27 -9.76 6.87 -6.02
CA PRO A 27 -8.49 7.47 -6.44
C PRO A 27 -8.14 8.74 -5.64
N GLY A 28 -9.17 9.52 -5.27
CA GLY A 28 -9.01 10.73 -4.47
C GLY A 28 -8.51 10.42 -3.06
N THR A 29 -9.05 9.38 -2.42
CA THR A 29 -8.61 8.92 -1.10
C THR A 29 -7.16 8.46 -1.14
N LEU A 30 -6.78 7.63 -2.12
CA LEU A 30 -5.40 7.15 -2.24
C LEU A 30 -4.41 8.29 -2.55
N ARG A 31 -4.81 9.31 -3.33
CA ARG A 31 -4.02 10.54 -3.52
C ARG A 31 -3.88 11.33 -2.21
N LYS A 32 -4.96 11.46 -1.44
CA LYS A 32 -4.96 12.16 -0.15
C LYS A 32 -4.01 11.49 0.83
N TRP A 33 -4.06 10.16 0.95
CA TRP A 33 -3.11 9.40 1.76
C TRP A 33 -1.66 9.71 1.35
N ARG A 34 -1.36 9.67 0.04
CA ARG A 34 -0.02 10.04 -0.44
C ARG A 34 0.41 11.46 -0.07
N THR A 35 -0.49 12.43 -0.08
CA THR A 35 -0.17 13.80 0.35
C THR A 35 0.01 13.93 1.86
N GLN A 36 -0.71 13.10 2.63
CA GLN A 36 -0.62 13.07 4.10
C GLN A 36 0.55 12.21 4.60
N GLY A 37 1.28 11.54 3.70
CA GLY A 37 2.35 10.60 4.07
C GLY A 37 1.83 9.27 4.61
N THR A 38 0.52 9.05 4.56
CA THR A 38 -0.14 7.79 4.93
C THR A 38 -0.40 6.93 3.68
N GLY A 39 -0.64 5.64 3.84
CA GLY A 39 -0.97 4.75 2.72
C GLY A 39 0.08 3.69 2.39
N PRO A 40 -0.25 2.79 1.45
CA PRO A 40 0.60 1.67 1.09
C PRO A 40 1.89 2.12 0.40
N LYS A 41 2.99 1.44 0.70
CA LYS A 41 4.31 1.76 0.15
C LYS A 41 4.36 1.46 -1.34
N GLY A 42 4.23 2.50 -2.15
CA GLY A 42 4.41 2.45 -3.61
C GLY A 42 5.75 3.03 -4.03
N PHE A 43 6.37 2.40 -5.02
CA PHE A 43 7.61 2.89 -5.63
C PHE A 43 7.40 3.21 -7.11
N ARG A 44 8.22 4.14 -7.62
CA ARG A 44 8.13 4.57 -9.02
C ARG A 44 8.96 3.64 -9.88
N MET A 45 8.31 2.92 -10.79
CA MET A 45 8.95 2.07 -11.77
C MET A 45 8.87 2.78 -13.13
N GLY A 46 9.92 3.56 -13.44
CA GLY A 46 9.94 4.44 -14.61
C GLY A 46 8.89 5.55 -14.52
N LYS A 47 7.93 5.56 -15.47
CA LYS A 47 6.83 6.54 -15.50
C LYS A 47 5.61 6.12 -14.69
N THR A 48 5.52 4.85 -14.32
CA THR A 48 4.35 4.27 -13.63
C THR A 48 4.61 4.09 -12.14
N LEU A 49 3.58 4.33 -11.33
CA LEU A 49 3.60 4.02 -9.91
C LEU A 49 3.16 2.57 -9.72
N ARG A 50 3.96 1.79 -9.00
CA ARG A 50 3.66 0.41 -8.66
C ARG A 50 3.70 0.22 -7.16
N PHE A 51 2.83 -0.65 -6.68
CA PHE A 51 2.70 -1.04 -5.29
C PHE A 51 2.89 -2.54 -5.24
N ARG A 52 3.58 -3.05 -4.23
CA ARG A 52 3.58 -4.49 -3.99
C ARG A 52 2.28 -4.85 -3.29
N LEU A 53 1.66 -5.97 -3.68
CA LEU A 53 0.50 -6.51 -2.96
C LEU A 53 0.79 -6.63 -1.45
N SER A 54 1.94 -7.18 -1.09
CA SER A 54 2.40 -7.29 0.31
C SER A 54 2.44 -5.95 1.05
N ALA A 55 2.87 -4.87 0.39
CA ALA A 55 2.89 -3.53 0.98
C ALA A 55 1.48 -2.93 1.15
N VAL A 56 0.53 -3.33 0.31
CA VAL A 56 -0.88 -2.95 0.45
C VAL A 56 -1.53 -3.73 1.58
N GLU A 57 -1.28 -5.03 1.69
CA GLU A 57 -1.75 -5.86 2.80
C GLU A 57 -1.18 -5.40 4.15
N GLU A 58 0.12 -5.07 4.21
CA GLU A 58 0.75 -4.53 5.42
C GLU A 58 0.08 -3.23 5.86
N PHE A 59 -0.25 -2.35 4.91
CA PHE A 59 -0.98 -1.12 5.19
C PHE A 59 -2.38 -1.39 5.73
N VAL A 60 -3.12 -2.35 5.18
CA VAL A 60 -4.46 -2.71 5.71
C VAL A 60 -4.35 -3.22 7.14
N ARG A 61 -3.37 -4.08 7.44
CA ARG A 61 -3.13 -4.57 8.81
C ARG A 61 -2.75 -3.47 9.80
N GLU A 62 -2.07 -2.43 9.32
CA GLU A 62 -1.73 -1.26 10.13
C GLU A 62 -2.96 -0.38 10.38
N MET A 63 -3.79 -0.18 9.36
CA MET A 63 -5.07 0.53 9.48
C MET A 63 -6.05 -0.19 10.41
N GLU A 64 -6.14 -1.52 10.34
CA GLU A 64 -6.97 -2.32 11.26
C GLU A 64 -6.53 -2.09 12.72
N ARG A 65 -5.22 -2.16 12.99
CA ARG A 65 -4.66 -1.88 14.32
C ARG A 65 -4.92 -0.44 14.79
N GLU A 66 -4.83 0.54 13.89
CA GLU A 66 -5.16 1.94 14.24
C GLU A 66 -6.66 2.13 14.48
N SER A 67 -7.53 1.45 13.72
CA SER A 67 -8.98 1.50 13.95
C SER A 67 -9.37 0.89 15.28
N GLU A 68 -8.80 -0.27 15.64
CA GLU A 68 -9.03 -0.94 16.94
C GLU A 68 -8.53 -0.09 18.12
N LEU A 69 -7.59 0.82 17.91
CA LEU A 69 -7.07 1.71 18.95
C LEU A 69 -7.92 2.98 19.14
N ASN A 70 -8.83 3.26 18.19
CA ASN A 70 -9.63 4.48 18.16
C ASN A 70 -11.13 4.22 18.44
N ASP A 71 -11.49 2.97 18.80
CA ASP A 71 -12.78 2.57 19.40
C ASP A 71 -12.66 2.47 20.94
#